data_AF-A0A4Y2RYX0-F1
#
_entry.id   AF-A0A4Y2RYX0-F1
#
_cell.length_a   1.000
_cell.length_b   1.000
_cell.length_c   1.000
_cell.angle_alpha   90.00
_cell.angle_beta   90.00
_cell.angle_gamma   90.00
#
_symmetry.space_group_name_H-M   'P 1'
#
loop_
_entity.id
_entity.type
_entity.pdbx_description
1 polymer ?
#
loop_
_entity_poly.entity_id
_entity_poly.type
_entity_poly.pdbx_seq_one_letter_code
_entity_poly.pdbx_strand_id
1 'polypeptide(L)'
;MKPGSRAKEFTESYPVTSKNYDAAVTALKERFGKSDLLIEVYVREFIKMIISNVKSVNKLPLDKLFDKIEAQLRALESLGLKPEENTSW
;
A
#
# COMPACT_ATOMS: atom_id res chain seq x y z
N MET A 1 10.59 -13.30 -3.48
CA MET A 1 9.78 -13.56 -2.27
C MET A 1 10.67 -14.14 -1.18
N LYS A 2 10.43 -13.84 0.10
CA LYS A 2 11.25 -14.36 1.20
C LYS A 2 11.10 -15.89 1.30
N PRO A 3 12.18 -16.69 1.39
CA PRO A 3 12.10 -18.13 1.63
C PRO A 3 11.31 -18.44 2.91
N GLY A 4 10.46 -19.47 2.88
CA GLY A 4 9.59 -19.85 4.01
C GLY A 4 8.49 -18.85 4.34
N SER A 5 8.21 -17.89 3.44
CA SER A 5 7.06 -17.00 3.64
C SER A 5 5.77 -17.65 3.17
N ARG A 6 4.67 -17.34 3.87
CA ARG A 6 3.32 -17.78 3.51
C ARG A 6 2.93 -17.43 2.07
N ALA A 7 3.40 -16.30 1.55
CA ALA A 7 3.15 -15.89 0.17
C ALA A 7 3.89 -16.81 -0.81
N LYS A 8 5.14 -17.20 -0.51
CA LYS A 8 5.92 -18.13 -1.33
C LYS A 8 5.27 -19.51 -1.37
N GLU A 9 4.93 -20.07 -0.21
CA GLU A 9 4.24 -21.36 -0.12
C GLU A 9 2.90 -21.35 -0.87
N PHE A 10 2.17 -20.23 -0.80
CA PHE A 10 0.95 -20.06 -1.56
C PHE A 10 1.18 -20.07 -3.07
N THR A 11 2.19 -19.34 -3.58
CA THR A 11 2.51 -19.38 -5.02
C THR A 11 2.99 -20.74 -5.49
N GLU A 12 3.73 -21.47 -4.67
CA GLU A 12 4.24 -22.81 -4.98
C GLU A 12 3.12 -23.86 -5.08
N SER A 13 1.95 -23.59 -4.48
CA SER A 13 0.76 -24.45 -4.59
C SER A 13 0.11 -24.43 -5.98
N TYR A 14 0.47 -23.47 -6.85
CA TYR A 14 -0.03 -23.40 -8.22
C TYR A 14 0.92 -24.14 -9.18
N PRO A 15 0.46 -25.16 -9.92
CA PRO A 15 1.24 -25.78 -10.98
C PRO A 15 1.72 -24.77 -12.03
N VAL A 16 2.98 -24.91 -12.48
CA VAL A 16 3.63 -24.02 -13.46
C VAL A 16 3.06 -24.26 -14.86
N THR A 17 1.91 -23.65 -15.14
CA THR A 17 1.22 -23.71 -16.42
C THR A 17 0.78 -22.32 -16.84
N SER A 18 0.68 -22.06 -18.14
CA SER A 18 0.26 -20.75 -18.68
C SER A 18 -1.06 -20.26 -18.08
N LYS A 19 -2.04 -21.16 -17.95
CA LYS A 19 -3.36 -20.88 -17.38
C LYS A 19 -3.32 -20.48 -15.90
N ASN A 20 -2.37 -21.01 -15.14
CA ASN A 20 -2.31 -20.78 -13.69
C ASN A 20 -1.62 -19.49 -13.29
N TYR A 21 -0.92 -18.79 -14.19
CA TYR A 21 -0.29 -17.51 -13.85
C TYR A 21 -1.34 -16.47 -13.46
N ASP A 22 -2.38 -16.28 -14.27
CA ASP A 22 -3.44 -15.30 -13.97
C ASP A 22 -4.23 -15.66 -12.72
N ALA A 23 -4.48 -16.96 -12.51
CA ALA A 23 -5.14 -17.48 -11.32
C ALA A 23 -4.31 -17.24 -10.05
N ALA A 24 -3.00 -17.49 -10.10
CA ALA A 24 -2.09 -17.25 -8.99
C ALA A 24 -1.97 -15.75 -8.67
N VAL A 25 -1.91 -14.89 -9.69
CA VAL A 25 -1.87 -13.43 -9.51
C VAL A 25 -3.17 -12.91 -8.89
N THR A 26 -4.33 -13.36 -9.39
CA THR A 26 -5.63 -12.97 -8.85
C THR A 26 -5.77 -13.40 -7.40
N ALA A 27 -5.47 -14.66 -7.09
CA ALA A 27 -5.60 -15.17 -5.73
C ALA A 27 -4.58 -14.55 -4.76
N LEU A 28 -3.39 -14.14 -5.24
CA LEU A 28 -2.44 -13.35 -4.47
C LEU A 28 -3.03 -11.98 -4.11
N LYS A 29 -3.65 -11.28 -5.07
CA LYS A 29 -4.29 -9.99 -4.85
C LYS A 29 -5.46 -10.11 -3.87
N GLU A 30 -6.32 -11.12 -4.01
CA GLU A 30 -7.44 -11.34 -3.09
C GLU A 30 -6.96 -11.65 -1.66
N ARG A 31 -5.94 -12.51 -1.53
CA ARG A 31 -5.48 -12.98 -0.22
C ARG A 31 -4.64 -11.94 0.52
N PHE A 32 -3.78 -11.22 -0.20
CA PHE A 32 -2.77 -10.34 0.39
C PHE A 32 -2.93 -8.87 0.00
N GLY A 33 -3.55 -8.57 -1.14
CA GLY A 33 -3.80 -7.22 -1.64
C GLY A 33 -5.10 -6.60 -1.13
N LYS A 34 -5.40 -6.77 0.17
CA LYS A 34 -6.59 -6.21 0.82
C LYS A 34 -6.53 -4.68 0.81
N SER A 35 -7.15 -4.06 -0.20
CA SER A 35 -7.11 -2.61 -0.46
C SER A 35 -7.50 -1.79 0.77
N ASP A 36 -8.56 -2.16 1.48
CA ASP A 36 -9.06 -1.42 2.63
C ASP A 36 -8.05 -1.38 3.78
N LEU A 37 -7.36 -2.51 4.01
CA LEU A 37 -6.31 -2.58 5.02
C LEU A 37 -5.08 -1.77 4.59
N LEU A 38 -4.72 -1.83 3.31
CA LEU A 38 -3.62 -1.03 2.77
C LEU A 38 -3.91 0.46 2.91
N ILE A 39 -5.13 0.90 2.61
CA ILE A 39 -5.60 2.27 2.81
C ILE A 39 -5.38 2.69 4.27
N GLU A 40 -5.83 1.88 5.25
CA GLU A 40 -5.65 2.19 6.67
C GLU A 40 -4.16 2.36 7.03
N VAL A 41 -3.30 1.47 6.53
CA VAL A 41 -1.86 1.53 6.77
C VAL A 41 -1.26 2.81 6.19
N TYR A 42 -1.53 3.12 4.92
CA TYR A 42 -1.03 4.32 4.26
C TYR A 42 -1.52 5.60 4.95
N VAL A 43 -2.80 5.70 5.32
CA VAL A 43 -3.35 6.85 6.07
C VAL A 43 -2.65 6.99 7.43
N ARG A 44 -2.44 5.89 8.16
CA ARG A 44 -1.75 5.91 9.45
C ARG A 44 -0.30 6.35 9.33
N GLU A 45 0.42 5.84 8.34
CA GLU A 45 1.81 6.25 8.06
C GLU A 45 1.91 7.72 7.65
N PHE A 46 0.96 8.18 6.82
CA PHE A 46 0.86 9.57 6.39
C PHE A 46 0.66 10.52 7.58
N ILE A 47 -0.32 10.24 8.45
CA ILE A 47 -0.57 11.02 9.67
C ILE A 47 0.66 11.00 10.59
N LYS A 48 1.28 9.83 10.78
CA LYS A 48 2.49 9.69 11.60
C LYS A 48 3.63 10.55 11.06
N MET A 49 3.82 10.59 9.74
CA MET A 49 4.83 11.43 9.10
C MET A 49 4.58 12.92 9.36
N ILE A 50 3.34 13.38 9.18
CA ILE A 50 2.96 14.78 9.41
C ILE A 50 3.20 15.15 10.88
N ILE A 51 2.72 14.34 11.82
CA ILE A 51 2.90 14.58 13.26
C ILE A 51 4.39 14.62 13.63
N SER A 52 5.18 13.68 13.10
CA SER A 52 6.62 13.61 13.35
C SER A 52 7.35 14.85 12.83
N ASN A 53 6.90 15.40 11.70
CA ASN A 53 7.46 16.62 11.13
C ASN A 53 7.06 17.87 11.95
N VAL A 54 5.79 17.99 12.32
CA VAL A 54 5.27 19.11 13.15
C VAL A 54 5.95 19.16 14.52
N LYS A 55 6.11 17.99 15.16
CA LYS A 55 6.80 17.89 16.47
C LYS A 55 8.32 18.02 16.36
N SER A 56 8.86 18.23 15.16
CA SER A 56 10.31 18.28 14.88
C SER A 56 11.10 17.06 15.36
N VAL A 57 10.44 15.91 15.56
CA VAL A 57 11.07 14.65 15.99
C VAL A 57 11.88 14.03 14.85
N ASN A 58 11.35 14.07 13.63
CA ASN A 58 12.06 13.72 12.41
C ASN A 58 11.71 14.76 11.33
N LYS A 59 12.15 16.00 11.55
CA LYS A 59 11.87 17.09 10.61
C LYS A 59 12.58 16.81 9.29
N LEU A 60 11.82 16.80 8.21
CA LEU A 60 12.37 16.61 6.87
C LEU A 60 12.62 17.99 6.22
N PRO A 61 13.65 18.11 5.37
CA PRO A 61 13.74 19.20 4.41
C PRO A 61 12.45 19.32 3.59
N LEU A 62 12.09 20.54 3.19
CA LEU A 62 10.81 20.82 2.55
C LEU A 62 10.62 20.05 1.24
N ASP A 63 11.66 19.94 0.42
CA ASP A 63 11.69 19.16 -0.81
C ASP A 63 11.37 17.68 -0.53
N LYS A 64 12.02 17.08 0.48
CA LYS A 64 11.79 15.69 0.86
C LYS A 64 10.42 15.44 1.45
N LEU A 65 9.90 16.40 2.21
CA LEU A 65 8.56 16.32 2.75
C LEU A 65 7.52 16.34 1.63
N PHE A 66 7.67 17.26 0.68
CA PHE A 66 6.79 17.39 -0.48
C PHE A 66 6.77 16.10 -1.30
N ASP A 67 7.94 15.58 -1.70
CA ASP A 67 8.06 14.34 -2.46
C ASP A 67 7.36 13.16 -1.76
N LYS A 68 7.51 13.06 -0.43
CA LYS A 68 6.89 11.99 0.35
C LYS A 68 5.38 12.13 0.46
N ILE A 69 4.87 13.36 0.62
CA ILE A 69 3.43 13.61 0.66
C ILE A 69 2.80 13.22 -0.68
N GLU A 70 3.39 13.68 -1.80
CA GLU A 70 2.95 13.35 -3.16
C GLU A 70 3.00 11.83 -3.44
N ALA A 71 4.03 11.12 -2.96
CA ALA A 71 4.11 9.67 -3.10
C ALA A 71 2.99 8.96 -2.32
N GLN A 72 2.69 9.41 -1.10
CA GLN A 72 1.62 8.85 -0.27
C GLN A 72 0.23 9.11 -0.88
N LEU A 73 -0.02 10.32 -1.39
CA LEU A 73 -1.28 10.66 -2.07
C LEU A 73 -1.50 9.79 -3.31
N ARG A 74 -0.50 9.66 -4.19
CA ARG A 74 -0.59 8.77 -5.37
C ARG A 74 -0.83 7.31 -4.99
N ALA A 75 -0.26 6.83 -3.90
CA ALA A 75 -0.50 5.48 -3.41
C ALA A 75 -1.97 5.31 -2.97
N LEU A 76 -2.52 6.26 -2.22
CA LEU A 76 -3.92 6.24 -1.79
C LEU A 76 -4.89 6.33 -2.98
N GLU A 77 -4.61 7.20 -3.96
CA GLU A 77 -5.38 7.30 -5.21
C GLU A 77 -5.38 5.98 -5.99
N SER A 78 -4.22 5.32 -6.09
CA SER A 78 -4.11 4.00 -6.76
C SER A 78 -4.89 2.89 -6.07
N LEU A 79 -5.19 3.05 -4.78
CA LEU A 79 -6.01 2.15 -3.99
C LEU A 79 -7.51 2.49 -4.07
N GLY A 80 -7.89 3.52 -4.83
CA GLY A 80 -9.28 3.89 -5.07
C GLY A 80 -9.82 4.99 -4.13
N LEU A 81 -8.98 5.58 -3.28
CA LEU A 81 -9.38 6.79 -2.55
C LEU A 81 -9.41 7.98 -3.50
N LYS A 82 -10.61 8.39 -3.91
CA LYS A 82 -10.82 9.61 -4.68
C LYS A 82 -11.07 10.78 -3.73
N PRO A 83 -10.43 11.94 -3.94
CA PRO A 83 -10.68 13.16 -3.16
C PRO A 83 -12.16 13.60 -3.20
N GLU A 84 -12.89 13.24 -4.26
CA GLU A 84 -14.23 13.74 -4.59
C GLU A 84 -15.38 13.08 -3.79
N GLU A 85 -15.21 11.86 -3.28
CA GLU A 85 -16.31 11.06 -2.70
C GLU A 85 -16.43 11.17 -1.16
N ASN A 86 -15.46 11.80 -0.50
CA ASN A 86 -15.43 11.95 0.97
C ASN A 86 -15.72 13.39 1.45
N THR A 87 -16.31 14.25 0.61
CA THR A 87 -16.66 15.63 1.00
C THR A 87 -17.96 15.77 1.79
N SER A 88 -18.57 14.66 2.26
CA SER A 88 -19.64 14.74 3.25
C SER A 88 -19.05 14.94 4.65
N TRP A 89 -18.71 16.19 4.96
CA TRP A 89 -18.63 16.70 6.33
C TRP A 89 -20.03 17.05 6.85
#